data_AF-A0A353DQW9-F1
#
_entry.id   AF-A0A353DQW9-F1
#
_cell.length_a   1.000
_cell.length_b   1.000
_cell.length_c   1.000
_cell.angle_alpha   90.00
_cell.angle_beta   90.00
_cell.angle_gamma   90.00
#
_symmetry.space_group_name_H-M   'P 1'
#
loop_
_entity.id
_entity.type
_entity.pdbx_description
1 polymer ?
#
loop_
_entity_poly.entity_id
_entity_poly.type
_entity_poly.pdbx_seq_one_letter_code
_entity_poly.pdbx_strand_id
1 'polypeptide(L)'
;YVLTNLTVNATWPLAFIGILCINMASGIFFGPNNKQIFGSVSPNFHGVISGFMHTTRNSSSAIGISIGTAIATSVMAYMGYEPTISDLSNDTGVSVLGAFVRGMKFVFYGGMGVSILGIFVLVLGGRSKVNN
;
A
#
# COMPACT_ATOMS: atom_id res chain seq x y z
N TYR A 1 11.26 1.78 -3.25
CA TYR A 1 12.34 1.35 -4.14
C TYR A 1 12.78 -0.11 -3.96
N VAL A 2 12.81 -0.65 -2.73
CA VAL A 2 13.23 -2.06 -2.53
C VAL A 2 12.30 -3.04 -3.26
N LEU A 3 10.99 -2.98 -3.01
CA LEU A 3 10.00 -3.89 -3.62
C LEU A 3 9.78 -3.64 -5.12
N THR A 4 10.09 -2.44 -5.64
CA THR A 4 10.01 -2.18 -7.09
C THR A 4 11.10 -2.89 -7.89
N ASN A 5 12.11 -3.47 -7.23
CA ASN A 5 13.18 -4.24 -7.86
C ASN A 5 12.96 -5.76 -7.78
N LEU A 6 11.76 -6.21 -7.38
CA LEU A 6 11.41 -7.63 -7.43
C LEU A 6 11.46 -8.14 -8.88
N THR A 7 12.10 -9.30 -9.04
CA THR A 7 12.17 -10.09 -10.27
C THR A 7 11.71 -11.51 -9.97
N VAL A 8 11.40 -12.29 -11.00
CA VAL A 8 10.98 -13.70 -10.85
C VAL A 8 12.04 -14.53 -10.11
N ASN A 9 13.32 -14.17 -10.29
CA ASN A 9 14.46 -14.85 -9.68
C ASN A 9 14.96 -14.15 -8.40
N ALA A 10 14.19 -13.20 -7.85
CA ALA A 10 14.62 -12.44 -6.69
C ALA A 10 14.75 -13.36 -5.46
N THR A 11 15.85 -13.20 -4.72
CA THR A 11 16.09 -13.93 -3.49
C THR A 11 15.09 -13.50 -2.42
N TRP A 12 14.57 -14.44 -1.63
CA TRP A 12 13.61 -14.20 -0.56
C TRP A 12 13.96 -13.07 0.44
N PRO A 13 15.25 -12.76 0.77
CA PRO A 13 15.58 -11.68 1.70
C PRO A 13 15.17 -10.29 1.18
N LEU A 14 15.17 -10.07 -0.15
CA LEU A 14 14.78 -8.78 -0.72
C LEU A 14 13.31 -8.48 -0.43
N ALA A 15 12.44 -9.47 -0.62
CA ALA A 15 11.02 -9.37 -0.30
C ALA A 15 10.83 -9.18 1.22
N PHE A 16 11.56 -9.95 2.03
CA PHE A 16 11.49 -9.87 3.48
C PHE A 16 11.85 -8.47 4.01
N ILE A 17 12.99 -7.90 3.59
CA ILE A 17 13.41 -6.56 4.00
C ILE A 17 12.38 -5.52 3.56
N GLY A 18 11.88 -5.61 2.33
CA GLY A 18 10.89 -4.67 1.83
C GLY A 18 9.59 -4.67 2.65
N ILE A 19 9.08 -5.86 3.00
CA ILE A 19 7.89 -6.00 3.85
C ILE A 19 8.19 -5.53 5.28
N LEU A 20 9.35 -5.86 5.83
CA LEU A 20 9.77 -5.44 7.16
C LEU A 20 9.84 -3.92 7.28
N CYS A 21 10.42 -3.23 6.28
CA CYS A 21 10.45 -1.77 6.25
C CYS A 21 9.06 -1.14 6.28
N ILE A 22 8.09 -1.68 5.53
CA ILE A 22 6.70 -1.18 5.52
C ILE A 22 6.05 -1.33 6.90
N ASN A 23 6.24 -2.50 7.54
CA ASN A 23 5.68 -2.77 8.85
C ASN A 23 6.34 -1.92 9.96
N MET A 24 7.65 -1.72 9.89
CA MET A 24 8.37 -0.84 10.82
C MET A 24 7.88 0.60 10.70
N ALA A 25 7.71 1.12 9.48
CA ALA A 25 7.19 2.46 9.26
C ALA A 25 5.81 2.62 9.91
N SER A 26 4.90 1.66 9.70
CA SER A 26 3.59 1.65 10.36
C SER A 26 3.74 1.69 11.89
N GLY A 27 4.57 0.83 12.46
CA GLY A 27 4.80 0.78 13.92
C GLY A 27 5.31 2.09 14.52
N ILE A 28 6.28 2.74 13.86
CA ILE A 28 6.88 4.00 14.33
C ILE A 28 5.85 5.14 14.35
N PHE A 29 5.03 5.26 13.30
CA PHE A 29 4.11 6.39 13.14
C PHE A 29 2.74 6.16 13.78
N PHE A 30 2.32 4.92 14.04
CA PHE A 30 0.97 4.63 14.54
C PHE A 30 0.67 5.28 15.90
N GLY A 31 1.60 5.18 16.85
CA GLY A 31 1.44 5.74 18.20
C GLY A 31 1.31 7.28 18.20
N PRO A 32 2.30 8.02 17.69
CA PRO A 32 2.25 9.48 17.61
C PRO A 32 1.03 10.01 16.84
N ASN A 33 0.68 9.41 15.70
CA ASN A 33 -0.47 9.84 14.89
C ASN A 33 -1.79 9.73 15.67
N ASN A 34 -2.00 8.62 16.37
CA ASN A 34 -3.21 8.44 17.19
C ASN A 34 -3.26 9.43 18.35
N LYS A 35 -2.13 9.66 19.04
CA LYS A 35 -2.06 10.64 20.13
C LYS A 35 -2.39 12.05 19.66
N GLN A 36 -1.90 12.46 18.50
CA GLN A 36 -2.17 13.79 17.96
C GLN A 36 -3.66 13.98 17.62
N ILE A 37 -4.30 12.97 17.04
CA ILE A 37 -5.73 12.99 16.72
C ILE A 37 -6.56 13.09 18.00
N PHE A 38 -6.32 12.20 18.98
CA PHE A 38 -7.06 12.22 20.25
C PHE A 38 -6.79 13.48 21.08
N GLY A 39 -5.56 14.01 21.04
CA GLY A 39 -5.22 15.26 21.71
C GLY A 39 -5.91 16.50 21.12
N SER A 40 -6.47 16.40 19.91
CA SER A 40 -7.18 17.49 19.23
C SER A 40 -8.70 17.47 19.44
N VAL A 41 -9.23 16.51 20.21
CA VAL A 41 -10.67 16.33 20.44
C VAL A 41 -10.97 16.19 21.93
N SER A 42 -12.19 16.56 22.34
CA SER A 42 -12.62 16.38 23.73
C SER A 42 -12.74 14.88 24.08
N PRO A 43 -12.39 14.46 25.32
CA PRO A 43 -12.49 13.07 25.76
C PRO A 43 -13.85 12.41 25.54
N ASN A 44 -14.93 13.20 25.60
CA ASN A 44 -16.30 12.72 25.40
C ASN A 44 -16.55 12.16 23.98
N PHE A 45 -15.70 12.51 22.99
CA PHE A 45 -15.82 12.05 21.60
C PHE A 45 -14.81 10.96 21.22
N HIS A 46 -13.97 10.49 22.15
CA HIS A 46 -12.95 9.49 21.83
C HIS A 46 -13.53 8.20 21.23
N GLY A 47 -14.72 7.77 21.65
CA GLY A 47 -15.41 6.60 21.08
C GLY A 47 -15.83 6.80 19.61
N VAL A 48 -16.29 8.01 19.25
CA VAL A 48 -16.69 8.33 17.88
C VAL A 48 -15.45 8.42 16.98
N ILE A 49 -14.40 9.10 17.46
CA ILE A 49 -13.15 9.29 16.73
C ILE A 49 -12.40 7.96 16.54
N SER A 50 -12.40 7.08 17.54
CA SER A 50 -11.80 5.74 17.40
C SER A 50 -12.55 4.89 16.36
N GLY A 51 -13.88 4.90 16.39
CA GLY A 51 -14.72 4.24 15.39
C GLY A 51 -14.47 4.78 13.98
N PHE A 52 -14.45 6.10 13.81
CA PHE A 52 -14.16 6.75 12.53
C PHE A 52 -12.75 6.38 12.00
N MET A 53 -11.73 6.44 12.86
CA MET A 53 -10.37 6.05 12.47
C MET A 53 -10.29 4.57 12.04
N HIS A 54 -10.95 3.68 12.78
CA HIS A 54 -10.97 2.26 12.44
C HIS A 54 -11.65 2.02 11.09
N THR A 55 -12.83 2.62 10.88
CA THR A 55 -13.54 2.54 9.59
C THR A 55 -12.72 3.10 8.45
N THR A 56 -12.09 4.26 8.63
CA THR A 56 -11.25 4.91 7.61
C THR A 56 -10.07 4.02 7.23
N ARG A 57 -9.36 3.45 8.21
CA ARG A 57 -8.20 2.58 8.00
C ARG A 57 -8.56 1.24 7.37
N ASN A 58 -9.67 0.65 7.79
CA ASN A 58 -10.14 -0.59 7.20
C ASN A 58 -10.58 -0.38 5.75
N SER A 59 -11.31 0.71 5.49
CA SER A 59 -11.75 1.08 4.14
C SER A 59 -10.57 1.35 3.22
N SER A 60 -9.55 2.08 3.69
CA SER A 60 -8.35 2.34 2.89
C SER A 60 -7.58 1.06 2.56
N SER A 61 -7.51 0.10 3.48
CA SER A 61 -6.92 -1.23 3.23
C SER A 61 -7.70 -1.99 2.14
N ALA A 62 -9.03 -2.07 2.27
CA ALA A 62 -9.89 -2.76 1.31
C ALA A 62 -9.82 -2.14 -0.10
N ILE A 63 -9.83 -0.80 -0.18
CA ILE A 63 -9.65 -0.06 -1.43
C ILE A 63 -8.26 -0.32 -2.02
N GLY A 64 -7.21 -0.30 -1.19
CA GLY A 64 -5.84 -0.56 -1.61
C GLY A 64 -5.65 -1.95 -2.21
N ILE A 65 -6.24 -2.98 -1.59
CA ILE A 65 -6.24 -4.35 -2.13
C ILE A 65 -6.96 -4.39 -3.48
N SER A 66 -8.15 -3.80 -3.55
CA SER A 66 -8.96 -3.80 -4.79
C SER A 66 -8.24 -3.13 -5.96
N ILE A 67 -7.64 -1.96 -5.72
CA ILE A 67 -6.84 -1.24 -6.73
C ILE A 67 -5.59 -2.04 -7.11
N GLY A 68 -4.88 -2.60 -6.12
CA GLY A 68 -3.69 -3.42 -6.36
C GLY A 68 -4.00 -4.64 -7.23
N THR A 69 -5.09 -5.35 -6.92
CA THR A 69 -5.59 -6.46 -7.73
C THR A 69 -5.93 -6.00 -9.13
N ALA A 70 -6.71 -4.92 -9.29
CA ALA A 70 -7.09 -4.42 -10.60
C ALA A 70 -5.88 -4.03 -11.46
N ILE A 71 -4.86 -3.39 -10.88
CA ILE A 71 -3.61 -3.05 -11.59
C ILE A 71 -2.88 -4.32 -12.01
N ALA A 72 -2.67 -5.26 -11.09
CA ALA A 72 -1.93 -6.49 -11.38
C ALA A 72 -2.62 -7.32 -12.48
N THR A 73 -3.94 -7.52 -12.38
CA THR A 73 -4.71 -8.27 -13.38
C THR A 73 -4.76 -7.56 -14.73
N SER A 74 -4.86 -6.22 -14.74
CA SER A 74 -4.83 -5.44 -15.98
C SER A 74 -3.49 -5.57 -16.70
N VAL A 75 -2.37 -5.57 -15.96
CA VAL A 75 -1.04 -5.77 -16.54
C VAL A 75 -0.87 -7.18 -17.10
N MET A 76 -1.40 -8.19 -16.40
CA MET A 76 -1.39 -9.58 -16.91
C MET A 76 -2.21 -9.71 -18.20
N ALA A 77 -3.42 -9.14 -18.22
CA ALA A 77 -4.29 -9.13 -19.40
C ALA A 77 -3.65 -8.40 -20.58
N TYR A 78 -2.99 -7.25 -20.33
CA TYR A 78 -2.22 -6.52 -21.34
C TYR A 78 -1.07 -7.36 -21.92
N MET A 79 -0.49 -8.26 -21.13
CA MET A 79 0.55 -9.20 -21.57
C MET A 79 -0.01 -10.48 -22.20
N GLY A 80 -1.33 -10.61 -22.32
CA GLY A 80 -2.01 -11.76 -22.92
C GLY A 80 -2.19 -12.96 -21.98
N TYR A 81 -2.04 -12.76 -20.66
CA TYR A 81 -2.19 -13.81 -19.66
C TYR A 81 -3.45 -13.61 -18.83
N GLU A 82 -4.22 -14.68 -18.66
CA GLU A 82 -5.32 -14.69 -17.70
C GLU A 82 -4.76 -14.66 -16.26
N PRO A 83 -5.33 -13.87 -15.34
CA PRO A 83 -4.88 -13.80 -13.96
C PRO A 83 -5.34 -15.02 -13.15
N THR A 84 -4.95 -16.21 -13.59
CA THR A 84 -5.30 -17.49 -12.99
C THR A 84 -4.09 -18.40 -12.87
N ILE A 85 -4.11 -19.27 -11.87
CA ILE A 85 -3.08 -20.30 -11.64
C ILE A 85 -3.62 -21.70 -12.04
N SER A 86 -4.90 -21.80 -12.39
CA SER A 86 -5.60 -23.08 -12.63
C SER A 86 -5.00 -23.92 -13.77
N ASP A 87 -4.49 -23.27 -14.83
CA ASP A 87 -4.11 -23.94 -16.08
C ASP A 87 -2.61 -23.84 -16.39
N LEU A 88 -1.78 -23.82 -15.35
CA LEU A 88 -0.35 -23.58 -15.50
C LEU A 88 0.41 -24.85 -15.88
N SER A 89 0.90 -24.91 -17.12
CA SER A 89 1.87 -25.93 -17.56
C SER A 89 3.32 -25.48 -17.26
N ASN A 90 4.28 -26.42 -17.25
CA ASN A 90 5.69 -26.08 -17.01
C ASN A 90 6.23 -25.02 -17.98
N ASP A 91 5.73 -24.97 -19.22
CA ASP A 91 6.13 -23.97 -20.24
C ASP A 91 5.45 -22.60 -20.05
N THR A 92 4.21 -22.56 -19.55
CA THR A 92 3.46 -21.31 -19.33
C THR A 92 3.70 -20.72 -17.94
N GLY A 93 4.21 -21.51 -17.00
CA GLY A 93 4.48 -21.11 -15.62
C GLY A 93 5.36 -19.88 -15.48
N VAL A 94 6.48 -19.89 -16.19
CA VAL A 94 7.50 -18.84 -16.09
C VAL A 94 6.98 -17.51 -16.67
N SER A 95 6.20 -17.57 -17.75
CA SER A 95 5.71 -16.37 -18.43
C SER A 95 4.56 -15.70 -17.69
N VAL A 96 3.61 -16.48 -17.18
CA VAL A 96 2.51 -15.99 -16.31
C VAL A 96 3.08 -15.37 -15.03
N LEU A 97 4.06 -16.03 -14.39
CA LEU A 97 4.73 -15.50 -13.20
C LEU A 97 5.48 -14.19 -13.52
N GLY A 98 6.13 -14.12 -14.68
CA GLY A 98 6.77 -12.88 -15.16
C GLY A 98 5.76 -11.73 -15.33
N ALA A 99 4.58 -12.01 -15.88
CA ALA A 99 3.51 -11.02 -16.03
C ALA A 99 2.97 -10.56 -14.67
N PHE A 100 2.76 -11.48 -13.74
CA PHE A 100 2.36 -11.17 -12.37
C PHE A 100 3.39 -10.28 -11.65
N VAL A 101 4.67 -10.65 -11.69
CA VAL A 101 5.76 -9.86 -11.08
C VAL A 101 5.80 -8.47 -11.71
N ARG A 102 5.62 -8.34 -13.02
CA ARG A 102 5.54 -7.04 -13.69
C ARG A 102 4.34 -6.22 -13.20
N GLY A 103 3.17 -6.83 -13.05
CA GLY A 103 1.99 -6.20 -12.47
C GLY A 103 2.25 -5.69 -11.05
N MET A 104 2.84 -6.51 -10.19
CA MET A 104 3.22 -6.14 -8.83
C MET A 104 4.18 -4.94 -8.79
N LYS A 105 5.12 -4.82 -9.74
CA LYS A 105 6.00 -3.64 -9.84
C LYS A 105 5.18 -2.37 -10.10
N PHE A 106 4.18 -2.42 -11.00
CA PHE A 106 3.28 -1.28 -11.22
C PHE A 106 2.49 -0.91 -9.97
N VAL A 107 2.01 -1.91 -9.20
CA VAL A 107 1.34 -1.67 -7.91
C VAL A 107 2.27 -0.92 -6.96
N PHE A 108 3.52 -1.34 -6.82
CA PHE A 108 4.49 -0.68 -5.94
C PHE A 108 4.86 0.73 -6.41
N TYR A 109 4.99 0.96 -7.73
CA TYR A 109 5.18 2.31 -8.27
C TYR A 109 3.97 3.21 -8.01
N GLY A 110 2.75 2.70 -8.18
CA GLY A 110 1.53 3.42 -7.85
C GLY A 110 1.47 3.81 -6.38
N GLY A 111 1.77 2.87 -5.48
CA GLY A 111 1.86 3.13 -4.03
C GLY A 111 2.92 4.17 -3.66
N MET A 112 4.08 4.15 -4.31
CA MET A 112 5.08 5.20 -4.17
C MET A 112 4.55 6.57 -4.60
N GLY A 113 3.83 6.64 -5.73
CA GLY A 113 3.20 7.89 -6.21
C GLY A 113 2.19 8.46 -5.21
N VAL A 114 1.28 7.63 -4.68
CA VAL A 114 0.31 8.04 -3.65
C VAL A 114 1.01 8.51 -2.38
N SER A 115 2.11 7.87 -2.00
CA SER A 115 2.88 8.26 -0.81
C SER A 115 3.56 9.61 -0.98
N ILE A 116 4.14 9.88 -2.17
CA ILE A 116 4.73 11.18 -2.52
C ILE A 116 3.66 12.28 -2.50
N LEU A 117 2.47 12.01 -3.06
CA LEU A 117 1.34 12.93 -2.98
C LEU A 117 0.92 13.21 -1.54
N GLY A 118 0.89 12.20 -0.67
CA GLY A 118 0.63 12.36 0.75
C GLY A 118 1.65 13.27 1.45
N ILE A 119 2.94 13.08 1.15
CA ILE A 119 4.02 13.96 1.64
C ILE A 119 3.82 15.39 1.14
N PHE A 120 3.46 15.56 -0.13
CA PHE A 120 3.21 16.88 -0.71
C PHE A 120 2.06 17.61 -0.01
N VAL A 121 0.94 16.90 0.24
CA VAL A 121 -0.19 17.44 1.02
C VAL A 121 0.21 17.80 2.43
N LEU A 122 1.02 16.97 3.11
CA LEU A 122 1.52 17.25 4.46
C LEU A 122 2.35 18.54 4.49
N VAL A 123 3.27 18.71 3.55
CA VAL A 123 4.16 19.88 3.47
C VAL A 123 3.37 21.16 3.19
N LEU A 124 2.37 21.11 2.31
CA LEU A 124 1.55 22.28 1.98
C LEU A 124 0.48 22.59 3.04
N GLY A 125 -0.11 21.57 3.65
CA GLY A 125 -1.23 21.70 4.59
C GLY A 125 -0.83 22.06 6.02
N GLY A 126 0.45 21.95 6.38
CA GLY A 126 0.96 22.13 7.75
C GLY A 126 0.94 23.56 8.33
N ARG A 127 0.11 24.48 7.81
CA ARG A 127 0.14 25.91 8.18
C ARG A 127 -1.21 26.57 8.46
N SER A 128 -2.24 25.84 8.93
CA SER A 128 -3.39 26.52 9.53
C SER A 128 -3.12 26.78 11.02
N LYS A 129 -2.55 27.97 11.34
CA LYS A 129 -2.62 28.51 12.70
C LYS A 129 -4.08 28.82 12.98
N VAL A 130 -4.71 28.06 13.87
CA VAL A 130 -5.95 28.49 14.52
C VAL A 130 -5.55 29.66 15.42
N ASN A 131 -5.83 30.89 14.98
CA ASN A 131 -5.78 32.05 15.86
C ASN A 131 -6.94 31.91 16.86
N ASN A 132 -6.56 31.98 18.14
CA ASN A 132 -7.36 32.02 19.37
C ASN A 132 -8.87 32.22 19.24
#